data_AF-A0A2T1A1X0-F1
#
_entry.id   AF-A0A2T1A1X0-F1
#
_cell.length_a   1.000
_cell.length_b   1.000
_cell.length_c   1.000
_cell.angle_alpha   90.00
_cell.angle_beta   90.00
_cell.angle_gamma   90.00
#
_symmetry.space_group_name_H-M   'P 1'
#
loop_
_entity.id
_entity.type
_entity.pdbx_description
1 polymer ?
#
loop_
_entity_poly.entity_id
_entity_poly.type
_entity_poly.pdbx_seq_one_letter_code
_entity_poly.pdbx_strand_id
1 'polypeptide(L)'
;MHPTIDAQLRGADRLIEKVETSVPLTEEAAELLTNARRLLVRVAKSWHALVPFYESDNRAMIGLFGEVSPVVPDLQSEVDRVTSACSATDVITLTKRNEQLRELLSRVIRILPSTPAGGEARTLIGAYLLRRIETDPA
;
A
#
# COMPACT_ATOMS: atom_id res chain seq x y z
N MET A 1 3.70 14.07 17.92
CA MET A 1 3.00 13.83 16.64
C MET A 1 4.07 13.61 15.57
N HIS A 2 4.12 12.44 14.94
CA HIS A 2 5.10 12.17 13.88
C HIS A 2 4.61 12.81 12.56
N PRO A 3 5.47 13.51 11.82
CA PRO A 3 5.12 14.11 10.54
C PRO A 3 4.83 13.03 9.49
N THR A 4 3.77 13.23 8.70
CA THR A 4 3.44 12.34 7.57
C THR A 4 4.44 12.50 6.43
N ILE A 5 4.52 11.51 5.54
CA ILE A 5 5.38 11.60 4.34
C ILE A 5 4.99 12.79 3.46
N ASP A 6 3.70 13.10 3.33
CA ASP A 6 3.26 14.31 2.63
C ASP A 6 3.77 15.59 3.28
N ALA A 7 3.79 15.64 4.62
CA ALA A 7 4.35 16.78 5.35
C ALA A 7 5.87 16.88 5.14
N GLN A 8 6.58 15.75 5.07
CA GLN A 8 8.01 15.71 4.77
C GLN A 8 8.33 16.14 3.34
N LEU A 9 7.59 15.65 2.34
CA LEU A 9 7.77 16.02 0.92
C LEU A 9 7.50 17.52 0.70
N ARG A 10 6.42 18.06 1.28
CA ARG A 10 6.16 19.51 1.29
C ARG A 10 7.23 20.30 2.05
N GLY A 11 7.81 19.72 3.10
CA GLY A 11 8.93 20.30 3.83
C GLY A 11 10.17 20.43 2.95
N ALA A 12 10.54 19.37 2.25
CA ALA A 12 11.68 19.32 1.35
C ALA A 12 11.56 20.31 0.19
N ASP A 13 10.39 20.40 -0.46
CA ASP A 13 10.15 21.35 -1.56
C ASP A 13 10.30 22.81 -1.10
N ARG A 14 9.79 23.14 0.09
CA ARG A 14 9.97 24.48 0.69
C ARG A 14 11.42 24.80 1.04
N LEU A 15 12.23 23.80 1.40
CA LEU A 15 13.66 24.00 1.67
C LEU A 15 14.42 24.29 0.37
N ILE A 16 14.10 23.58 -0.71
CA ILE A 16 14.67 23.84 -2.05
C ILE A 16 14.32 25.26 -2.51
N GLU A 17 13.05 25.64 -2.43
CA GLU A 17 12.59 26.99 -2.78
C GLU A 17 13.34 28.06 -1.99
N LYS A 18 13.53 27.87 -0.67
CA LYS A 18 14.31 28.79 0.14
C LYS A 18 15.76 28.91 -0.31
N VAL A 19 16.41 27.82 -0.69
CA VAL A 19 17.79 27.86 -1.17
C VAL A 19 17.87 28.63 -2.49
N GLU A 20 16.94 28.39 -3.42
CA GLU A 20 16.85 29.09 -4.71
C GLU A 20 16.66 30.60 -4.55
N THR A 21 15.93 31.05 -3.53
CA THR A 21 15.66 32.49 -3.33
C THR A 21 16.68 33.20 -2.43
N SER A 22 17.47 32.48 -1.64
CA SER A 22 18.30 33.09 -0.57
C SER A 22 19.76 33.34 -0.96
N VAL A 23 20.29 32.65 -1.98
CA VAL A 23 21.72 32.71 -2.32
C VAL A 23 21.89 32.73 -3.85
N PRO A 24 22.80 33.54 -4.41
CA PRO A 24 23.19 33.40 -5.81
C PRO A 24 23.78 32.00 -6.05
N LEU A 25 23.12 31.21 -6.88
CA LEU A 25 23.56 29.86 -7.20
C LEU A 25 24.54 29.87 -8.37
N THR A 26 25.50 28.94 -8.35
CA THR A 26 26.21 28.56 -9.56
C THR A 26 25.27 27.82 -10.51
N GLU A 27 25.59 27.79 -11.79
CA GLU A 27 24.80 27.06 -12.80
C GLU A 27 24.65 25.57 -12.44
N GLU A 28 25.74 24.93 -12.00
CA GLU A 28 25.74 23.54 -11.54
C GLU A 28 24.82 23.31 -10.33
N ALA A 29 24.86 24.22 -9.34
CA ALA A 29 23.98 24.11 -8.17
C ALA A 29 22.50 24.29 -8.52
N ALA A 30 22.20 25.20 -9.46
CA ALA A 30 20.84 25.41 -9.96
C ALA A 30 20.31 24.17 -10.71
N GLU A 31 21.16 23.51 -11.49
CA GLU A 31 20.79 22.26 -12.18
C GLU A 31 20.53 21.12 -11.18
N LEU A 32 21.38 20.96 -10.16
CA LEU A 32 21.20 19.96 -9.11
C LEU A 32 19.87 20.16 -8.34
N LEU A 33 19.53 21.40 -7.98
CA LEU A 33 18.25 21.72 -7.31
C LEU A 33 17.05 21.44 -8.21
N THR A 34 17.14 21.77 -9.50
CA THR A 34 16.11 21.44 -10.50
C THR A 34 15.89 19.93 -10.58
N ASN A 35 16.97 19.14 -10.62
CA ASN A 35 16.90 17.69 -10.66
C ASN A 35 16.35 17.11 -9.34
N ALA A 36 16.76 17.64 -8.19
CA ALA A 36 16.21 17.25 -6.88
C ALA A 36 14.69 17.51 -6.81
N ARG A 37 14.22 18.67 -7.27
CA ARG A 37 12.79 19.00 -7.33
C ARG A 37 12.03 18.05 -8.25
N ARG A 38 12.57 17.72 -9.43
CA ARG A 38 11.98 16.71 -10.33
C ARG A 38 11.85 15.33 -9.67
N LEU A 39 12.87 14.89 -8.93
CA LEU A 39 12.82 13.64 -8.18
C LEU A 39 11.77 13.67 -7.07
N LEU A 40 11.70 14.75 -6.29
CA LEU A 40 10.67 14.93 -5.25
C LEU A 40 9.25 14.89 -5.83
N VAL A 41 9.01 15.54 -6.97
CA VAL A 41 7.71 15.50 -7.65
C VAL A 41 7.37 14.07 -8.10
N ARG A 42 8.34 13.31 -8.63
CA ARG A 42 8.12 11.91 -9.01
C ARG A 42 7.81 11.04 -7.80
N VAL A 43 8.56 11.17 -6.71
CA VAL A 43 8.31 10.46 -5.45
C VAL A 43 6.93 10.82 -4.90
N ALA A 44 6.56 12.10 -4.89
CA ALA A 44 5.25 12.55 -4.44
C ALA A 44 4.12 11.94 -5.29
N LYS A 45 4.25 11.93 -6.62
CA LYS A 45 3.24 11.33 -7.51
C LYS A 45 3.10 9.82 -7.28
N SER A 46 4.22 9.10 -7.20
CA SER A 46 4.22 7.66 -6.90
C SER A 46 3.57 7.41 -5.54
N TRP A 47 3.92 8.19 -4.52
CA TRP A 47 3.34 8.10 -3.18
C TRP A 47 1.83 8.34 -3.15
N HIS A 48 1.34 9.36 -3.85
CA HIS A 48 -0.10 9.64 -3.95
C HIS A 48 -0.88 8.52 -4.65
N ALA A 49 -0.24 7.77 -5.57
CA ALA A 49 -0.87 6.62 -6.22
C ALA A 49 -0.97 5.39 -5.29
N LEU A 50 -0.09 5.30 -4.27
CA LEU A 50 -0.06 4.15 -3.35
C LEU A 50 -1.25 4.12 -2.37
N VAL A 51 -1.72 5.28 -1.88
CA VAL A 51 -2.89 5.34 -0.98
C VAL A 51 -4.12 4.64 -1.60
N PRO A 52 -4.65 5.10 -2.75
CA PRO A 52 -5.86 4.50 -3.32
C PRO A 52 -5.65 3.04 -3.72
N PHE A 53 -4.43 2.67 -4.14
CA PHE A 53 -4.09 1.28 -4.41
C PHE A 53 -4.22 0.41 -3.16
N TYR A 54 -3.52 0.74 -2.07
CA TYR A 54 -3.56 -0.08 -0.86
C TYR A 54 -4.93 -0.07 -0.18
N GLU A 55 -5.68 1.02 -0.24
CA GLU A 55 -7.07 1.03 0.23
C GLU A 55 -7.95 0.04 -0.55
N SER A 56 -7.86 0.09 -1.89
CA SER A 56 -8.62 -0.79 -2.78
C SER A 56 -8.20 -2.25 -2.60
N ASP A 57 -6.90 -2.53 -2.55
CA ASP A 57 -6.37 -3.88 -2.40
C ASP A 57 -6.69 -4.48 -1.03
N ASN A 58 -6.54 -3.72 0.05
CA ASN A 58 -6.94 -4.15 1.40
C ASN A 58 -8.43 -4.48 1.46
N ARG A 59 -9.28 -3.62 0.88
CA ARG A 59 -10.73 -3.85 0.86
C ARG A 59 -11.08 -5.11 0.06
N ALA A 60 -10.45 -5.31 -1.09
CA ALA A 60 -10.66 -6.49 -1.91
C ALA A 60 -10.21 -7.77 -1.19
N MET A 61 -9.06 -7.75 -0.52
CA MET A 61 -8.55 -8.91 0.21
C MET A 61 -9.40 -9.24 1.45
N ILE A 62 -9.92 -8.23 2.16
CA ILE A 62 -10.89 -8.42 3.25
C ILE A 62 -12.18 -9.05 2.71
N GLY A 63 -12.70 -8.56 1.58
CA GLY A 63 -13.87 -9.14 0.92
C GLY A 63 -13.66 -10.61 0.55
N LEU A 64 -12.51 -10.93 -0.07
CA LEU A 64 -12.11 -12.30 -0.39
C LEU A 64 -12.09 -13.20 0.85
N PHE A 65 -11.54 -12.72 1.97
CA PHE A 65 -11.53 -13.52 3.19
C PHE A 65 -12.93 -13.75 3.76
N GLY A 66 -13.86 -12.81 3.59
CA GLY A 66 -15.26 -13.03 3.94
C GLY A 66 -15.89 -14.18 3.15
N GLU A 67 -15.58 -14.28 1.85
CA GLU A 67 -16.05 -15.38 1.00
C GLU A 67 -15.38 -16.72 1.33
N VAL A 68 -14.10 -16.71 1.73
CA VAL A 68 -13.32 -17.91 2.05
C VAL A 68 -13.53 -18.39 3.50
N SER A 69 -13.98 -17.52 4.40
CA SER A 69 -14.14 -17.84 5.84
C SER A 69 -15.00 -19.06 6.16
N PRO A 70 -16.07 -19.40 5.41
CA PRO A 70 -16.84 -20.62 5.70
C PRO A 70 -16.02 -21.91 5.57
N VAL A 71 -14.90 -21.87 4.83
CA VAL A 71 -14.05 -23.02 4.51
C VAL A 71 -12.79 -23.07 5.37
N VAL A 72 -12.44 -21.95 6.02
CA VAL A 72 -11.23 -21.82 6.85
C VAL A 72 -11.62 -21.39 8.26
N PRO A 73 -11.48 -22.27 9.26
CA PRO A 73 -11.78 -21.95 10.66
C PRO A 73 -11.01 -20.71 11.13
N ASP A 74 -11.65 -19.91 11.97
CA ASP A 74 -11.08 -18.72 12.62
C ASP A 74 -10.57 -17.59 11.70
N LEU A 75 -10.73 -17.73 10.38
CA LEU A 75 -10.25 -16.75 9.41
C LEU A 75 -10.84 -15.36 9.67
N GLN A 76 -12.16 -15.27 9.90
CA GLN A 76 -12.80 -13.99 10.19
C GLN A 76 -12.21 -13.31 11.43
N SER A 77 -11.96 -14.07 12.50
CA SER A 77 -11.34 -13.55 13.73
C SER A 77 -9.90 -13.07 13.52
N GLU A 78 -9.15 -13.67 12.58
CA GLU A 78 -7.83 -13.18 12.18
C GLU A 78 -7.91 -11.89 11.35
N VAL A 79 -8.87 -11.80 10.43
CA VAL A 79 -9.13 -10.57 9.65
C VAL A 79 -9.54 -9.42 10.57
N ASP A 80 -10.41 -9.67 11.53
CA ASP A 80 -10.87 -8.66 12.49
C ASP A 80 -9.70 -8.13 13.32
N ARG A 81 -8.75 -8.99 13.73
CA ARG A 81 -7.53 -8.57 14.44
C ARG A 81 -6.64 -7.66 13.59
N VAL A 82 -6.52 -7.93 12.29
CA VAL A 82 -5.71 -7.10 11.36
C VAL A 82 -6.40 -5.77 11.06
N THR A 83 -7.74 -5.76 10.96
CA THR A 83 -8.49 -4.56 10.56
C THR A 83 -8.78 -3.62 11.73
N SER A 84 -9.10 -4.13 12.93
CA SER A 84 -9.39 -3.35 14.13
C SER A 84 -8.21 -2.55 14.68
N ALA A 85 -6.98 -2.96 14.35
CA ALA A 85 -5.76 -2.35 14.89
C ALA A 85 -5.46 -0.92 14.38
N CYS A 86 -6.17 -0.39 13.36
CA CYS A 86 -5.84 0.92 12.78
C CYS A 86 -7.01 1.62 12.04
N SER A 87 -7.36 2.84 12.43
CA SER A 87 -8.07 3.77 11.53
C SER A 87 -7.06 4.33 10.52
N ALA A 88 -6.81 3.60 9.45
CA ALA A 88 -5.70 3.86 8.54
C ALA A 88 -6.06 4.96 7.52
N THR A 89 -5.53 6.16 7.70
CA THR A 89 -5.49 7.23 6.69
C THR A 89 -4.09 7.48 6.13
N ASP A 90 -3.05 6.87 6.70
CA ASP A 90 -1.65 7.00 6.25
C ASP A 90 -1.20 5.77 5.46
N VAL A 91 -0.38 6.00 4.42
CA VAL A 91 0.16 4.96 3.53
C VAL A 91 0.94 3.92 4.33
N ILE A 92 1.75 4.31 5.31
CA ILE A 92 2.56 3.36 6.08
C ILE A 92 1.65 2.33 6.76
N THR A 93 0.55 2.80 7.34
CA THR A 93 -0.45 1.94 7.97
C THR A 93 -1.16 1.06 6.94
N LEU A 94 -1.54 1.61 5.79
CA LEU A 94 -2.19 0.86 4.71
C LEU A 94 -1.28 -0.23 4.14
N THR A 95 0.00 0.08 3.92
CA THR A 95 1.02 -0.87 3.45
C THR A 95 1.25 -1.97 4.47
N LYS A 96 1.39 -1.63 5.75
CA LYS A 96 1.57 -2.62 6.83
C LYS A 96 0.38 -3.56 6.95
N ARG A 97 -0.85 -3.01 6.88
CA ARG A 97 -2.06 -3.84 6.83
C ARG A 97 -2.04 -4.77 5.63
N ASN A 98 -1.66 -4.25 4.46
CA ASN A 98 -1.61 -5.03 3.23
C ASN A 98 -0.62 -6.20 3.33
N GLU A 99 0.54 -5.97 3.96
CA GLU A 99 1.52 -7.02 4.25
C GLU A 99 0.94 -8.09 5.19
N GLN A 100 0.30 -7.69 6.29
CA GLN A 100 -0.36 -8.62 7.22
C GLN A 100 -1.46 -9.45 6.55
N LEU A 101 -2.28 -8.82 5.71
CA LEU A 101 -3.32 -9.53 4.95
C LEU A 101 -2.70 -10.48 3.92
N ARG A 102 -1.58 -10.13 3.26
CA ARG A 102 -0.85 -11.04 2.36
C ARG A 102 -0.26 -12.24 3.09
N GLU A 103 0.30 -12.03 4.27
CA GLU A 103 0.79 -13.13 5.11
C GLU A 103 -0.36 -14.07 5.48
N LEU A 104 -1.51 -13.52 5.87
CA LEU A 104 -2.73 -14.28 6.13
C LEU A 104 -3.18 -15.07 4.90
N LEU A 105 -3.22 -14.45 3.72
CA LEU A 105 -3.59 -15.10 2.46
C LEU A 105 -2.66 -16.27 2.15
N SER A 106 -1.36 -16.08 2.36
CA SER A 106 -0.35 -17.13 2.17
C SER A 106 -0.56 -18.31 3.12
N ARG A 107 -0.99 -18.06 4.36
CA ARG A 107 -1.37 -19.14 5.30
C ARG A 107 -2.65 -19.84 4.84
N VAL A 108 -3.68 -19.09 4.49
CA VAL A 108 -4.98 -19.59 3.99
C VAL A 108 -4.76 -20.56 2.83
N ILE A 109 -3.98 -20.17 1.82
CA ILE A 109 -3.69 -21.02 0.65
C ILE A 109 -3.13 -22.39 1.05
N ARG A 110 -2.29 -22.45 2.09
CA ARG A 110 -1.66 -23.71 2.55
C ARG A 110 -2.61 -24.63 3.30
N ILE A 111 -3.64 -24.08 3.95
CA ILE A 111 -4.55 -24.84 4.82
C ILE A 111 -5.91 -25.12 4.17
N LEU A 112 -6.12 -24.67 2.93
CA LEU A 112 -7.38 -24.93 2.22
C LEU A 112 -7.64 -26.43 2.06
N PRO A 113 -8.85 -26.91 2.38
CA PRO A 113 -9.19 -28.31 2.25
C PRO A 113 -9.22 -28.76 0.77
N SER A 114 -9.06 -30.05 0.53
CA SER A 114 -9.20 -30.65 -0.82
C SER A 114 -10.66 -31.00 -1.16
N THR A 115 -11.62 -30.40 -0.44
CA THR A 115 -13.06 -30.55 -0.69
C THR A 115 -13.49 -29.68 -1.88
N PRO A 116 -14.69 -29.90 -2.47
CA PRO A 116 -15.24 -29.02 -3.50
C PRO A 116 -15.26 -27.54 -3.08
N ALA A 117 -15.70 -27.24 -1.85
CA ALA A 117 -15.68 -25.88 -1.31
C ALA A 117 -14.25 -25.30 -1.21
N GLY A 118 -13.25 -26.12 -0.89
CA GLY A 118 -11.85 -25.70 -0.95
C GLY A 118 -11.35 -25.48 -2.39
N GLY A 119 -11.87 -26.22 -3.37
CA GLY A 119 -11.62 -25.99 -4.79
C GLY A 119 -12.18 -24.65 -5.26
N GLU A 120 -13.41 -24.32 -4.89
CA GLU A 120 -14.04 -23.03 -5.17
C GLU A 120 -13.26 -21.87 -4.53
N ALA A 121 -12.85 -22.01 -3.27
CA ALA A 121 -12.01 -21.03 -2.58
C ALA A 121 -10.66 -20.80 -3.30
N ARG A 122 -10.02 -21.85 -3.82
CA ARG A 122 -8.79 -21.71 -4.63
C ARG A 122 -9.03 -20.92 -5.91
N THR A 123 -10.16 -21.15 -6.58
CA THR A 123 -10.56 -20.39 -7.78
C THR A 123 -10.74 -18.90 -7.46
N LEU A 124 -11.44 -18.57 -6.37
CA LEU A 124 -11.64 -17.18 -5.92
C LEU A 124 -10.30 -16.50 -5.61
N ILE A 125 -9.42 -17.17 -4.87
CA ILE A 125 -8.08 -16.67 -4.56
C ILE A 125 -7.27 -16.47 -5.86
N GLY A 126 -7.33 -17.43 -6.79
CA GLY A 126 -6.65 -17.33 -8.08
C GLY A 126 -7.11 -16.12 -8.89
N ALA A 127 -8.42 -15.90 -8.98
CA ALA A 127 -9.00 -14.74 -9.66
C ALA A 127 -8.56 -13.41 -9.00
N TYR A 128 -8.53 -13.36 -7.68
CA TYR A 128 -8.02 -12.20 -6.94
C TYR A 128 -6.54 -11.92 -7.26
N LEU A 129 -5.68 -12.96 -7.25
CA LEU A 129 -4.26 -12.80 -7.53
C LEU A 129 -3.99 -12.32 -8.96
N LEU A 130 -4.74 -12.83 -9.95
CA LEU A 130 -4.63 -12.37 -11.34
C LEU A 130 -5.03 -10.89 -11.47
N ARG A 131 -6.18 -10.50 -10.91
CA ARG A 131 -6.62 -9.09 -10.88
C ARG A 131 -5.59 -8.18 -10.24
N ARG A 132 -4.94 -8.65 -9.17
CA ARG A 132 -3.94 -7.87 -8.43
C ARG A 132 -2.71 -7.60 -9.28
N ILE A 133 -2.22 -8.60 -10.03
CA ILE A 133 -1.09 -8.43 -10.96
C ILE A 133 -1.41 -7.37 -12.03
N GLU A 134 -2.64 -7.34 -12.54
CA GLU A 134 -3.07 -6.37 -13.56
C GLU A 134 -3.20 -4.94 -13.03
N THR A 135 -3.35 -4.77 -11.71
CA THR A 135 -3.66 -3.49 -11.07
C THR A 135 -2.54 -2.96 -10.18
N ASP A 136 -1.45 -3.72 -10.02
CA ASP A 136 -0.27 -3.33 -9.25
C ASP A 136 0.44 -2.15 -9.95
N PRO A 137 0.61 -0.99 -9.30
CA PRO A 137 1.22 0.21 -9.91
C PRO A 137 2.75 0.12 -10.06
N ALA A 138 3.30 -1.07 -10.30
CA ALA A 138 4.73 -1.36 -10.41
C ALA A 138 5.51 -0.38 -11.33
#